data_AF-A0AAU3G1Q7-F1
#
_entry.id   AF-A0AAU3G1Q7-F1
#
_cell.length_a   1.000
_cell.length_b   1.000
_cell.length_c   1.000
_cell.angle_alpha   90.00
_cell.angle_beta   90.00
_cell.angle_gamma   90.00
#
_symmetry.space_group_name_H-M   'P 1'
#
loop_
_entity.id
_entity.type
_entity.pdbx_description
1 polymer ?
#
loop_
_entity_poly.entity_id
_entity_poly.type
_entity_poly.pdbx_seq_one_letter_code
_entity_poly.pdbx_strand_id
1 'polypeptide(L)'
;MMVRTPGRLAVINGLRDLADFLDTNPDVPAPWGPISIYFYPLGTDEEIRAQVDHVARLLGSDVDADELAVGHYSTGITFGIAEYKAVGLLAASRARWAARRSYEDSITLDTDPTNAAPGA
;
A
#
# COMPACT_ATOMS: atom_id res chain seq x y z
N MET A 1 8.18 -10.72 16.68
CA MET A 1 6.73 -10.46 16.84
C MET A 1 6.05 -10.88 15.53
N MET A 2 5.39 -12.04 15.48
CA MET A 2 4.64 -12.47 14.28
C MET A 2 3.32 -11.71 14.23
N VAL A 3 3.12 -10.87 13.22
CA VAL A 3 1.80 -10.34 12.90
C VAL A 3 0.96 -11.53 12.42
N ARG A 4 -0.03 -11.96 13.22
CA ARG A 4 -1.03 -12.92 12.75
C ARG A 4 -1.89 -12.19 11.72
N THR A 5 -1.68 -12.49 10.45
CA THR A 5 -2.62 -12.09 9.40
C THR A 5 -3.98 -12.67 9.76
N PRO A 6 -5.07 -11.87 9.73
CA PRO A 6 -6.41 -12.44 9.81
C PRO A 6 -6.53 -13.56 8.77
N GLY A 7 -7.09 -14.70 9.14
CA GLY A 7 -7.33 -15.77 8.19
C GLY A 7 -8.12 -15.24 7.00
N ARG A 8 -7.87 -15.75 5.79
CA ARG A 8 -8.50 -15.28 4.53
C ARG A 8 -10.01 -15.04 4.64
N LEU A 9 -10.71 -15.91 5.37
CA LEU A 9 -12.16 -15.80 5.60
C LEU A 9 -12.55 -14.56 6.42
N ALA A 10 -11.77 -14.17 7.42
CA ALA A 10 -12.04 -12.98 8.23
C ALA A 10 -11.91 -11.69 7.41
N VAL A 11 -10.92 -11.61 6.51
CA VAL A 11 -10.77 -10.48 5.57
C VAL A 11 -11.96 -10.41 4.63
N ILE A 12 -12.34 -11.54 4.02
CA ILE A 12 -13.48 -11.59 3.10
C ILE A 12 -14.78 -11.16 3.79
N ASN A 13 -15.04 -11.66 4.99
CA ASN A 13 -16.24 -11.30 5.74
C ASN A 13 -16.24 -9.82 6.12
N GLY A 14 -15.13 -9.29 6.66
CA GLY A 14 -15.05 -7.88 7.02
C GLY A 14 -15.23 -6.92 5.83
N LEU A 15 -14.73 -7.29 4.64
CA LEU A 15 -14.95 -6.49 3.43
C LEU A 15 -16.40 -6.51 2.95
N ARG A 16 -17.11 -7.63 3.11
CA ARG A 16 -18.54 -7.72 2.81
C ARG A 16 -19.37 -6.93 3.81
N ASP A 17 -19.09 -7.09 5.10
CA ASP A 17 -19.78 -6.36 6.17
C ASP A 17 -19.60 -4.83 6.01
N LEU A 18 -18.42 -4.38 5.58
CA LEU A 18 -18.17 -2.96 5.28
C LEU A 18 -18.96 -2.47 4.06
N ALA A 19 -19.04 -3.27 2.99
CA ALA A 19 -19.83 -2.94 1.82
C ALA A 19 -21.32 -2.81 2.17
N ASP A 20 -21.86 -3.78 2.92
CA ASP A 20 -23.25 -3.78 3.39
C ASP A 20 -23.53 -2.58 4.32
N PHE A 21 -22.57 -2.22 5.18
CA PHE A 21 -22.69 -1.03 6.03
C PHE A 21 -22.79 0.26 5.22
N LEU A 22 -21.95 0.44 4.19
CA LEU A 22 -21.99 1.64 3.35
C LEU A 22 -23.27 1.72 2.50
N ASP A 23 -23.76 0.58 2.01
CA ASP A 23 -25.02 0.52 1.25
C ASP A 23 -26.24 0.87 2.11
N THR A 24 -26.25 0.41 3.37
CA THR A 24 -27.36 0.63 4.31
C THR A 24 -27.34 2.00 5.01
N ASN A 25 -26.23 2.76 4.91
CA ASN A 25 -26.05 4.04 5.58
C ASN A 25 -25.64 5.15 4.58
N PRO A 26 -26.56 5.64 3.72
CA PRO A 26 -26.23 6.58 2.64
C PRO A 26 -25.75 7.95 3.12
N ASP A 27 -26.02 8.30 4.38
CA ASP A 27 -25.52 9.53 5.00
C ASP A 27 -24.03 9.45 5.37
N VAL A 28 -23.44 8.24 5.37
CA VAL A 28 -22.01 8.03 5.57
C VAL A 28 -21.30 8.19 4.22
N PRO A 29 -20.38 9.16 4.08
CA PRO A 29 -19.67 9.34 2.82
C PRO A 29 -18.82 8.13 2.46
N ALA A 30 -18.99 7.62 1.24
CA ALA A 30 -18.08 6.65 0.67
C ALA A 30 -16.71 7.31 0.34
N PRO A 31 -15.60 6.57 0.37
CA PRO A 31 -14.30 7.07 -0.04
C PRO A 31 -14.33 7.58 -1.49
N TRP A 32 -13.78 8.78 -1.73
CA TRP A 32 -13.68 9.35 -3.07
C TRP A 32 -12.44 8.87 -3.84
N GLY A 33 -11.45 8.33 -3.14
CA GLY A 33 -10.19 7.85 -3.71
C GLY A 33 -10.10 6.34 -3.84
N PRO A 34 -9.01 5.82 -4.45
CA PRO A 34 -8.78 4.39 -4.57
C PRO A 34 -8.64 3.72 -3.20
N ILE A 35 -9.16 2.50 -3.10
CA ILE A 35 -9.10 1.66 -1.89
C ILE A 35 -8.16 0.49 -2.18
N SER A 36 -6.97 0.49 -1.60
CA SER A 36 -6.00 -0.59 -1.82
C SER A 36 -5.94 -1.55 -0.63
N ILE A 37 -6.08 -2.85 -0.92
CA ILE A 37 -5.92 -3.97 0.02
C ILE A 37 -4.56 -4.58 -0.24
N TYR A 38 -3.66 -4.43 0.74
CA TYR A 38 -2.26 -4.82 0.57
C TYR A 38 -1.94 -6.20 1.13
N PHE A 39 -1.21 -6.98 0.36
CA PHE A 39 -0.48 -8.15 0.80
C PHE A 39 1.02 -7.86 0.79
N TYR A 40 1.66 -7.97 1.95
CA TYR A 40 3.10 -7.74 2.10
C TYR A 40 3.83 -9.09 2.29
N PRO A 41 4.47 -9.64 1.25
CA PRO A 41 5.33 -10.81 1.39
C PRO A 41 6.50 -10.52 2.35
N LEU A 42 6.95 -11.56 3.03
CA LEU A 42 8.07 -11.53 3.96
C LEU A 42 9.16 -12.50 3.51
N GLY A 43 10.41 -12.21 3.86
CA GLY A 43 11.57 -13.04 3.54
C GLY A 43 12.75 -12.23 3.02
N THR A 44 13.69 -12.93 2.41
CA THR A 44 14.74 -12.36 1.57
C THR A 44 14.15 -11.66 0.35
N ASP A 45 14.95 -10.82 -0.32
CA ASP A 45 14.49 -10.09 -1.50
C ASP A 45 14.12 -11.07 -2.64
N GLU A 46 14.84 -12.19 -2.78
CA GLU A 46 14.50 -13.27 -3.72
C GLU A 46 13.17 -13.95 -3.36
N GLU A 47 12.95 -14.29 -2.10
CA GLU A 47 11.68 -14.89 -1.64
C GLU A 47 10.50 -13.93 -1.79
N ILE A 48 10.73 -12.63 -1.55
CA ILE A 48 9.73 -11.58 -1.74
C ILE A 48 9.36 -11.50 -3.22
N ARG A 49 10.35 -11.42 -4.12
CA ARG A 49 10.10 -11.38 -5.58
C ARG A 49 9.35 -12.62 -6.03
N ALA A 50 9.78 -13.81 -5.63
CA ALA A 50 9.12 -15.06 -5.98
C ALA A 50 7.65 -15.12 -5.53
N GLN A 51 7.34 -14.57 -4.35
CA GLN A 51 5.96 -14.46 -3.86
C GLN A 51 5.14 -13.46 -4.69
N VAL A 52 5.68 -12.30 -5.04
CA VAL A 52 5.00 -11.32 -5.90
C VAL A 52 4.78 -11.90 -7.30
N ASP A 53 5.77 -12.54 -7.89
CA ASP A 53 5.66 -13.20 -9.21
C ASP A 53 4.63 -14.34 -9.17
N HIS A 54 4.53 -15.04 -8.05
CA HIS A 54 3.48 -16.05 -7.86
C HIS A 54 2.08 -15.41 -7.83
N VAL A 55 1.91 -14.30 -7.11
CA VAL A 55 0.63 -13.56 -7.09
C VAL A 55 0.30 -13.01 -8.48
N ALA A 56 1.27 -12.43 -9.19
CA ALA A 56 1.11 -11.91 -10.55
C ALA A 56 0.50 -12.99 -11.48
N ARG A 57 1.06 -14.21 -11.45
CA ARG A 57 0.52 -15.36 -12.21
C ARG A 57 -0.90 -15.77 -11.78
N LEU A 58 -1.24 -15.68 -10.49
CA LEU A 58 -2.59 -15.99 -10.01
C LEU A 58 -3.63 -14.95 -10.45
N LEU A 59 -3.22 -13.69 -10.53
CA LEU A 59 -4.07 -12.58 -10.95
C LEU A 59 -4.14 -12.45 -12.48
N GLY A 60 -3.19 -13.05 -13.20
CA GLY A 60 -3.01 -12.81 -14.64
C GLY A 60 -2.52 -11.40 -14.95
N SER A 61 -1.78 -10.80 -14.01
CA SER A 61 -1.20 -9.46 -14.10
C SER A 61 0.32 -9.53 -14.21
N ASP A 62 0.94 -8.42 -14.60
CA ASP A 62 2.39 -8.26 -14.60
C ASP A 62 2.89 -7.48 -13.38
N VAL A 63 4.20 -7.44 -13.20
CA VAL A 63 4.83 -6.56 -12.21
C VAL A 63 4.75 -5.12 -12.70
N ASP A 64 4.37 -4.22 -11.79
CA ASP A 64 4.23 -2.80 -12.08
C ASP A 64 5.61 -2.14 -12.25
N ALA A 65 5.88 -1.68 -13.48
CA ALA A 65 7.15 -1.08 -13.85
C ALA A 65 7.34 0.32 -13.27
N ASP A 66 6.27 1.08 -13.07
CA ASP A 66 6.32 2.43 -12.50
C ASP A 66 6.63 2.35 -11.00
N GLU A 67 6.03 1.39 -10.31
CA GLU A 67 6.34 1.09 -8.92
C GLU A 67 7.78 0.57 -8.75
N LEU A 68 8.27 -0.20 -9.71
CA LEU A 68 9.65 -0.69 -9.71
C LEU A 68 10.65 0.47 -9.74
N ALA A 69 10.36 1.53 -10.51
CA ALA A 69 11.21 2.72 -10.61
C ALA A 69 11.38 3.44 -9.26
N VAL A 70 10.34 3.42 -8.40
CA VAL A 70 10.38 3.99 -7.04
C VAL A 70 10.78 2.98 -5.96
N GLY A 71 11.09 1.74 -6.36
CA GLY A 71 11.65 0.69 -5.50
C GLY A 71 10.62 -0.26 -4.89
N HIS A 72 9.37 -0.26 -5.34
CA HIS A 72 8.39 -1.25 -4.95
C HIS A 72 8.33 -2.36 -6.00
N TYR A 73 8.49 -3.61 -5.58
CA TYR A 73 8.28 -4.76 -6.47
C TYR A 73 6.85 -5.24 -6.28
N SER A 74 5.91 -4.81 -7.12
CA SER A 74 4.49 -5.01 -6.86
C SER A 74 3.71 -5.50 -8.08
N THR A 75 2.54 -6.07 -7.80
CA THR A 75 1.54 -6.46 -8.80
C THR A 75 0.15 -6.34 -8.17
N GLY A 76 -0.89 -6.17 -8.99
CA GLY A 76 -2.23 -6.00 -8.47
C GLY A 76 -3.32 -6.19 -9.51
N ILE A 77 -4.56 -6.16 -9.01
CA ILE A 77 -5.77 -6.19 -9.83
C ILE A 77 -6.78 -5.19 -9.27
N THR A 78 -7.54 -4.54 -10.15
CA THR A 78 -8.50 -3.49 -9.80
C THR A 78 -9.94 -3.93 -10.09
N PHE A 79 -10.85 -3.64 -9.17
CA PHE A 79 -12.29 -3.77 -9.26
C PHE A 79 -12.93 -2.39 -9.02
N GLY A 80 -13.16 -1.62 -10.08
CA GLY A 80 -13.63 -0.24 -9.94
C GLY A 80 -12.59 0.65 -9.24
N ILE A 81 -12.93 1.21 -8.09
CA ILE A 81 -11.96 1.99 -7.26
C ILE A 81 -11.20 1.12 -6.25
N ALA A 82 -11.59 -0.14 -6.07
CA ALA A 82 -10.94 -1.05 -5.14
C ALA A 82 -9.81 -1.81 -5.84
N GLU A 83 -8.68 -1.96 -5.18
CA GLU A 83 -7.49 -2.61 -5.72
C GLU A 83 -6.99 -3.65 -4.70
N TYR A 84 -6.61 -4.83 -5.18
CA TYR A 84 -5.78 -5.76 -4.43
C TYR A 84 -4.35 -5.66 -4.94
N LYS A 85 -3.38 -5.50 -4.03
CA LYS A 85 -1.98 -5.30 -4.40
C LYS A 85 -1.05 -6.13 -3.53
N ALA A 86 -0.16 -6.89 -4.16
CA ALA A 86 0.99 -7.49 -3.48
C ALA A 86 2.19 -6.58 -3.65
N VAL A 87 2.82 -6.15 -2.54
CA VAL A 87 3.91 -5.17 -2.55
C VAL A 87 5.14 -5.71 -1.81
N GLY A 88 6.19 -6.00 -2.57
CA GLY A 88 7.50 -6.36 -2.06
C GLY A 88 8.33 -5.12 -1.72
N LEU A 89 8.61 -4.93 -0.44
CA LEU A 89 9.54 -3.90 0.04
C LEU A 89 10.96 -4.46 0.08
N LEU A 90 11.75 -4.23 -0.97
CA LEU A 90 13.13 -4.76 -1.10
C LEU A 90 14.14 -4.05 -0.18
N ALA A 91 15.31 -4.66 0.06
CA ALA A 91 16.35 -4.16 0.95
C ALA A 91 16.79 -2.74 0.62
N ALA A 92 17.01 -2.43 -0.66
CA ALA A 92 17.39 -1.09 -1.10
C ALA A 92 16.31 -0.05 -0.75
N SER A 93 15.05 -0.40 -0.90
CA SER A 93 13.91 0.48 -0.60
C SER A 93 13.73 0.66 0.91
N ARG A 94 13.91 -0.40 1.69
CA ARG A 94 13.96 -0.33 3.17
C ARG A 94 15.10 0.58 3.64
N ALA A 95 16.28 0.47 3.03
CA ALA A 95 17.45 1.30 3.36
C ALA A 95 17.21 2.78 3.01
N ARG A 96 16.63 3.07 1.84
CA ARG A 96 16.23 4.44 1.45
C ARG A 96 15.21 5.03 2.42
N TRP A 97 14.20 4.25 2.80
CA TRP A 97 13.19 4.68 3.77
C TRP A 97 13.83 4.96 5.14
N ALA A 98 14.71 4.08 5.62
CA ALA A 98 15.43 4.28 6.88
C ALA A 98 16.31 5.54 6.85
N ALA A 99 17.02 5.78 5.74
CA ALA A 99 17.80 6.99 5.54
C ALA A 99 16.91 8.24 5.58
N ARG A 100 15.81 8.28 4.82
CA ARG A 100 14.87 9.40 4.86
C ARG A 100 14.33 9.65 6.27
N ARG A 101 13.90 8.58 6.95
CA ARG A 101 13.36 8.66 8.30
C ARG A 101 14.38 9.19 9.31
N SER A 102 15.67 8.89 9.12
CA SER A 102 16.73 9.40 10.00
C SER A 102 16.90 10.92 9.97
N TYR A 103 16.41 11.60 8.93
CA TYR A 103 16.43 13.05 8.83
C TYR A 103 15.11 13.72 9.26
N GLU A 104 14.03 12.97 9.50
CA GLU A 104 12.70 13.56 9.80
C GLU A 104 12.76 14.48 11.02
N ASP A 105 13.43 14.05 12.09
CA ASP A 105 13.58 14.84 13.32
C ASP A 105 14.54 16.04 13.17
N SER A 106 15.30 16.10 12.08
CA SER A 106 16.18 17.24 11.76
C SER A 106 15.46 18.35 11.00
N ILE A 107 14.22 18.13 10.54
CA ILE A 107 13.44 19.09 9.78
C ILE A 107 12.55 19.88 10.74
N THR A 108 12.83 21.17 10.88
CA THR A 108 11.91 22.12 11.55
C THR A 108 11.16 22.87 10.47
N LEU A 109 9.83 22.75 10.46
CA LEU A 109 8.99 23.54 9.57
C LEU A 109 9.04 25.00 10.01
N ASP A 110 9.23 25.91 9.05
CA ASP A 110 8.97 27.31 9.30
C ASP A 110 7.45 27.49 9.45
N THR A 111 7.03 27.76 10.68
CA THR A 111 5.62 27.98 11.01
C THR A 111 5.26 29.46 10.97
N ASP A 112 6.17 30.35 10.57
CA ASP A 112 5.85 31.75 10.39
C ASP A 112 5.01 31.91 9.09
N PRO A 113 3.71 32.28 9.21
CA PRO A 113 2.85 32.43 8.05
C PRO A 113 3.28 33.55 7.11
N THR A 114 4.20 34.43 7.52
CA THR A 114 4.76 35.47 6.65
C THR A 114 5.95 35.00 5.80
N ASN A 115 6.51 33.83 6.09
CA ASN A 115 7.60 33.22 5.33
C ASN A 115 7.15 32.11 4.36
N ALA A 116 5.86 31.75 4.37
CA ALA A 116 5.29 30.86 3.37
C ALA A 116 5.39 31.53 1.99
N ALA A 117 6.23 30.98 1.10
CA ALA A 117 6.37 31.49 -0.25
C ALA A 117 4.99 31.55 -0.95
N PRO A 118 4.65 32.64 -1.65
CA PRO A 118 3.44 32.68 -2.46
C PRO A 118 3.54 31.57 -3.53
N GLY A 119 2.44 30.82 -3.67
CA GLY A 119 2.36 29.52 -4.35
C GLY A 119 3.12 29.36 -5.67
N ALA A 120 3.68 28.16 -5.83
CA ALA A 120 4.04 27.59 -7.13
C ALA A 120 2.81 26.93 -7.77
#